data_AF-A0A5J4SDK5-F1
#
_entry.id   AF-A0A5J4SDK5-F1
#
_cell.length_a   1.000
_cell.length_b   1.000
_cell.length_c   1.000
_cell.angle_alpha   90.00
_cell.angle_beta   90.00
_cell.angle_gamma   90.00
#
_symmetry.space_group_name_H-M   'P 1'
#
loop_
_entity.id
_entity.type
_entity.pdbx_description
1 polymer ?
#
loop_
_entity_poly.entity_id
_entity_poly.type
_entity_poly.pdbx_seq_one_letter_code
_entity_poly.pdbx_strand_id
1 'polypeptide(L)' 'STLRQVEKGEAGVSLGIYAQVLFVLGLEKDLLLIASNDVVGRRLQDVELLVKKKTPKRTL' A
#
# COMPACT_ATOMS: atom_id res chain seq x y z
N SER A 1 6.58 -0.79 23.45
CA SER A 1 5.40 -1.60 23.09
C SER A 1 5.39 -1.89 21.60
N THR A 2 5.38 -0.87 20.73
CA THR A 2 5.19 -0.98 19.27
C THR A 2 6.31 -1.67 18.48
N LEU A 3 7.60 -1.36 18.72
CA LEU A 3 8.71 -2.00 17.99
C LEU A 3 8.75 -3.53 18.21
N ARG A 4 8.52 -3.98 19.44
CA ARG A 4 8.42 -5.41 19.75
C ARG A 4 7.26 -6.10 19.04
N GLN A 5 6.16 -5.38 18.77
CA GLN A 5 5.03 -5.91 18.03
C GLN A 5 5.35 -5.99 16.53
N VAL A 6 6.05 -4.98 15.99
CA VAL A 6 6.60 -4.99 14.61
C VAL A 6 7.53 -6.18 14.41
N GLU A 7 8.49 -6.41 15.32
CA GLU A 7 9.41 -7.55 15.25
C GLU A 7 8.71 -8.90 15.30
N LYS A 8 7.56 -8.97 16.00
CA LYS A 8 6.73 -10.17 16.07
C LYS A 8 5.77 -10.34 14.88
N GLY A 9 5.68 -9.35 13.99
CA GLY A 9 4.73 -9.36 12.89
C GLY A 9 3.26 -9.30 13.35
N GLU A 10 2.98 -8.61 14.44
CA GLU A 10 1.62 -8.53 14.98
C GLU A 10 0.67 -7.81 14.01
N ALA A 11 -0.50 -8.43 13.74
CA ALA A 11 -1.50 -7.93 12.80
C ALA A 11 -2.20 -6.64 13.24
N GLY A 12 -2.12 -6.28 14.53
CA GLY A 12 -2.65 -5.02 15.06
C GLY A 12 -1.79 -3.80 14.74
N VAL A 13 -0.57 -4.00 14.24
CA VAL A 13 0.33 -2.91 13.86
C VAL A 13 -0.03 -2.42 12.45
N SER A 14 -0.17 -1.11 12.28
CA SER A 14 -0.47 -0.53 10.98
C SER A 14 0.69 -0.71 9.99
N LEU A 15 0.37 -0.92 8.71
CA LEU A 15 1.37 -1.05 7.64
C LEU A 15 2.31 0.17 7.56
N GLY A 16 1.82 1.36 7.91
CA GLY A 16 2.64 2.58 7.95
C GLY A 16 3.78 2.52 8.96
N ILE A 17 3.60 1.84 10.10
CA ILE A 17 4.66 1.66 11.10
C ILE A 17 5.74 0.71 10.56
N TYR A 18 5.34 -0.38 9.89
CA TYR A 18 6.29 -1.26 9.21
C TYR A 18 7.10 -0.51 8.13
N ALA A 19 6.44 0.33 7.33
CA ALA A 19 7.10 1.15 6.32
C ALA A 19 8.11 2.15 6.93
N GLN A 20 7.76 2.79 8.06
CA GLN A 20 8.68 3.70 8.77
C GLN A 20 9.91 2.96 9.31
N VAL A 21 9.75 1.76 9.87
CA VAL A 21 10.88 0.95 10.36
C VAL A 21 11.79 0.54 9.20
N LEU A 22 11.23 0.06 8.09
CA LEU A 22 12.01 -0.28 6.90
C LEU A 22 12.75 0.92 6.32
N PHE A 23 12.11 2.10 6.29
CA PHE A 23 12.74 3.33 5.82
C PHE A 23 13.96 3.74 6.66
N VAL A 24 13.87 3.65 7.99
CA VAL A 24 15.01 3.95 8.87
C VAL A 24 16.16 2.96 8.67
N LEU A 25 15.86 1.71 8.30
CA LEU A 25 16.85 0.68 8.00
C LEU A 25 17.38 0.72 6.55
N GLY A 26 16.83 1.58 5.68
CA GLY A 26 17.17 1.63 4.25
C GLY A 26 16.66 0.45 3.43
N LEU A 27 15.61 -0.23 3.91
CA LEU A 27 14.99 -1.42 3.32
C LEU A 27 13.61 -1.12 2.71
N GLU A 28 13.26 0.14 2.51
CA GLU A 28 11.94 0.55 1.99
C GLU A 28 11.63 -0.02 0.60
N LYS A 29 12.67 -0.28 -0.20
CA LYS A 29 12.55 -0.85 -1.54
C LYS A 29 12.10 -2.31 -1.52
N ASP A 30 12.29 -3.02 -0.42
CA ASP A 30 11.90 -4.42 -0.30
C ASP A 30 10.36 -4.58 -0.30
N LEU A 31 9.61 -3.51 0.00
CA LEU A 31 8.16 -3.48 -0.21
C LEU A 31 7.77 -3.72 -1.68
N LEU A 32 8.64 -3.38 -2.64
CA LEU A 32 8.41 -3.65 -4.06
C LEU A 32 8.45 -5.15 -4.38
N LEU A 33 9.22 -5.94 -3.62
CA LEU A 33 9.23 -7.40 -3.78
C LEU A 33 7.86 -7.99 -3.45
N ILE A 34 7.23 -7.50 -2.39
CA ILE A 34 5.87 -7.91 -2.01
C ILE A 34 4.87 -7.45 -3.07
N ALA A 35 4.94 -6.18 -3.48
CA ALA A 35 4.04 -5.61 -4.49
C ALA A 35 4.16 -6.30 -5.86
N SER A 36 5.33 -6.84 -6.20
CA SER A 36 5.54 -7.56 -7.46
C SER A 36 4.77 -8.90 -7.52
N ASN A 37 4.51 -9.51 -6.38
CA ASN A 37 3.80 -10.78 -6.27
C ASN A 37 2.27 -10.62 -6.21
N ASP A 38 1.75 -9.40 -6.10
CA ASP A 38 0.30 -9.12 -6.03
C ASP A 38 -0.28 -8.74 -7.41
N VAL A 39 -0.25 -9.69 -8.34
CA VAL A 39 -0.79 -9.50 -9.70
C VAL A 39 -2.30 -9.23 -9.68
N VAL A 40 -3.02 -9.83 -8.73
CA VAL A 40 -4.48 -9.68 -8.61
C VAL A 40 -4.83 -8.29 -8.05
N GLY A 41 -4.18 -7.85 -6.99
CA GLY A 41 -4.38 -6.52 -6.42
C GLY A 41 -4.05 -5.41 -7.42
N ARG A 42 -3.00 -5.58 -8.23
CA ARG A 42 -2.68 -4.69 -9.36
C ARG A 42 -3.85 -4.59 -10.36
N ARG A 43 -4.39 -5.73 -10.80
CA ARG A 43 -5.54 -5.75 -11.70
C ARG A 43 -6.78 -5.09 -11.11
N LEU A 44 -7.05 -5.29 -9.81
CA LEU A 44 -8.17 -4.65 -9.13
C LEU A 44 -8.00 -3.13 -9.06
N GLN A 45 -6.80 -2.64 -8.71
CA GLN A 45 -6.49 -1.21 -8.75
C GLN A 45 -6.69 -0.63 -10.15
N ASP A 46 -6.21 -1.32 -11.19
CA ASP A 46 -6.34 -0.90 -12.58
C ASP A 46 -7.81 -0.85 -13.05
N VAL A 47 -8.65 -1.78 -12.59
CA VAL A 47 -10.10 -1.80 -12.88
C VAL A 47 -10.81 -0.60 -12.25
N GLU A 48 -10.49 -0.23 -11.00
CA GLU A 48 -11.10 0.93 -10.34
C GLU A 48 -10.70 2.27 -10.99
N LEU A 49 -9.53 2.35 -11.62
CA LEU A 49 -9.08 3.54 -12.35
C LEU A 49 -9.91 3.81 -13.62
N LEU A 50 -10.50 2.78 -14.23
CA LEU A 50 -11.36 2.91 -15.41
C LEU A 50 -12.76 3.46 -15.09
N VAL A 51 -13.17 3.46 -13.81
CA VAL A 51 -14.52 3.89 -13.38
C VAL A 51 -14.64 5.41 -13.22
N LYS A 52 -13.57 6.20 -13.43
CA LYS A 52 -13.68 7.67 -13.54
C LYS A 52 -14.28 8.09 -14.89
N LYS A 53 -15.57 7.80 -15.09
CA LYS A 53 -16.41 8.49 -16.06
C LYS A 53 -16.49 9.94 -15.63
N LYS A 54 -15.71 10.82 -16.27
CA LYS A 54 -15.81 12.26 -16.07
C LYS A 54 -17.25 12.67 -16.38
N THR A 55 -18.01 13.08 -15.36
CA THR A 55 -19.26 13.80 -15.58
C THR A 55 -18.90 15.09 -16.32
N PRO A 56 -19.46 15.36 -17.51
CA PRO A 56 -19.24 16.65 -18.16
C PRO A 56 -19.73 17.73 -17.20
N LYS A 57 -18.88 18.71 -16.90
CA LYS A 57 -19.31 19.88 -16.12
C LYS A 57 -20.47 20.50 -16.87
N ARG A 58 -21.65 20.51 -16.25
CA ARG A 58 -22.82 21.18 -16.80
C ARG A 58 -22.51 22.67 -16.80
N THR A 59 -22.18 23.21 -17.97
CA THR A 59 -22.35 24.63 -18.24
C THR A 59 -23.85 24.85 -18.47
N LEU A 60 -24.36 25.97 -17.97
CA LEU A 60 -25.77 26.39 -17.80
C LEU A 60 -26.31 26.19 -16.37
#